data_AF-A0A5M9WUR3-F1
#
_entry.id   AF-A0A5M9WUR3-F1
#
_cell.length_a   1.000
_cell.length_b   1.000
_cell.length_c   1.000
_cell.angle_alpha   90.00
_cell.angle_beta   90.00
_cell.angle_gamma   90.00
#
_symmetry.space_group_name_H-M   'P 1'
#
loop_
_entity.id
_entity.type
_entity.pdbx_description
1 polymer ?
#
loop_
_entity_poly.entity_id
_entity_poly.type
_entity_poly.pdbx_seq_one_letter_code
_entity_poly.pdbx_strand_id
1 'polypeptide(L)'
;MDEKSVLSRVIDILKEELTDALTGVYLHGSMAMGCFHPLQSDIDILVVCREKRSSETYRGIADQLIRIEDEMHLSKGFEISFVLESAITEGRYPTPFEFHYSAYHREKYRNNPDYLCGGDDDPNVVAHMAVIYERGIVLYGKPIKKLFQPANREHVIHSIASDANSALEEIAENPVYYAQTNS
;
A
#
# COMPACT_ATOMS: atom_id res chain seq x y z
N MET A 1 -11.23 10.26 -13.72
CA MET A 1 -11.27 9.01 -12.93
C MET A 1 -12.35 9.18 -11.88
N ASP A 2 -13.24 8.20 -11.72
CA ASP A 2 -14.17 8.18 -10.58
C ASP A 2 -13.51 7.43 -9.42
N GLU A 3 -12.92 8.18 -8.49
CA GLU A 3 -12.22 7.66 -7.31
C GLU A 3 -13.08 6.70 -6.49
N LYS A 4 -14.37 7.00 -6.33
CA LYS A 4 -15.29 6.16 -5.56
C LYS A 4 -15.51 4.82 -6.24
N SER A 5 -15.69 4.84 -7.57
CA SER A 5 -15.83 3.60 -8.34
C SER A 5 -14.57 2.75 -8.28
N VAL A 6 -13.38 3.35 -8.36
CA VAL A 6 -12.10 2.64 -8.26
C VAL A 6 -11.97 1.97 -6.89
N LEU A 7 -12.16 2.73 -5.81
CA LEU A 7 -12.07 2.20 -4.45
C LEU A 7 -13.11 1.11 -4.18
N SER A 8 -14.35 1.26 -4.66
CA SER A 8 -15.38 0.23 -4.50
C SER A 8 -14.97 -1.09 -5.15
N ARG A 9 -14.41 -1.05 -6.38
CA ARG A 9 -13.95 -2.26 -7.07
C ARG A 9 -12.83 -2.97 -6.31
N VAL A 10 -11.87 -2.21 -5.80
CA VAL A 10 -10.78 -2.77 -4.97
C VAL A 10 -11.36 -3.42 -3.72
N ILE A 11 -12.25 -2.74 -2.99
CA ILE A 11 -12.88 -3.28 -1.79
C ILE A 11 -13.65 -4.59 -2.09
N ASP A 12 -14.37 -4.64 -3.21
CA ASP A 12 -15.14 -5.82 -3.58
C ASP A 12 -14.24 -7.02 -3.90
N ILE A 13 -13.14 -6.81 -4.65
CA ILE A 13 -12.12 -7.86 -4.88
C ILE A 13 -11.54 -8.35 -3.56
N LEU A 14 -11.13 -7.44 -2.67
CA LEU A 14 -10.54 -7.81 -1.39
C LEU A 14 -11.52 -8.61 -0.52
N LYS A 15 -12.80 -8.26 -0.54
CA LYS A 15 -13.84 -9.00 0.19
C LYS A 15 -14.07 -10.39 -0.40
N GLU A 16 -14.04 -10.52 -1.72
CA GLU A 16 -14.21 -11.80 -2.41
C GLU A 16 -13.02 -12.75 -2.17
N GLU A 17 -11.80 -12.25 -2.32
CA GLU A 17 -10.57 -13.07 -2.23
C GLU A 17 -10.18 -13.41 -0.79
N LEU A 18 -10.39 -12.49 0.15
CA LEU A 18 -9.92 -12.66 1.53
C LEU A 18 -11.02 -13.16 2.47
N THR A 19 -12.29 -13.02 2.06
CA THR A 19 -13.48 -13.48 2.76
C THR A 19 -13.46 -13.12 4.26
N ASP A 20 -13.35 -14.12 5.14
CA ASP A 20 -13.40 -14.00 6.59
C ASP A 20 -12.08 -13.59 7.25
N ALA A 21 -10.96 -13.59 6.50
CA ALA A 21 -9.69 -13.03 6.96
C ALA A 21 -9.68 -11.51 6.93
N LEU A 22 -10.47 -10.87 6.06
CA LEU A 22 -10.40 -9.41 5.91
C LEU A 22 -10.89 -8.70 7.17
N THR A 23 -9.97 -8.02 7.84
CA THR A 23 -10.23 -7.29 9.08
C THR A 23 -10.49 -5.81 8.81
N GLY A 24 -9.77 -5.22 7.86
CA GLY A 24 -10.04 -3.86 7.41
C GLY A 24 -9.20 -3.43 6.22
N VAL A 25 -9.69 -2.40 5.55
CA VAL A 25 -9.05 -1.75 4.41
C VAL A 25 -8.97 -0.26 4.73
N TYR A 26 -7.77 0.30 4.69
CA TYR A 26 -7.51 1.67 5.14
C TYR A 26 -6.80 2.45 4.04
N LEU A 27 -7.41 3.56 3.64
CA LEU A 27 -6.80 4.51 2.71
C LEU A 27 -5.89 5.46 3.49
N HIS A 28 -4.70 5.73 2.96
CA HIS A 28 -3.81 6.76 3.48
C HIS A 28 -3.24 7.63 2.35
N GLY A 29 -2.13 8.31 2.62
CA GLY A 29 -1.42 9.11 1.64
C GLY A 29 -2.25 10.28 1.10
N SER A 30 -1.95 10.67 -0.13
CA SER A 30 -2.43 11.93 -0.72
C SER A 30 -3.97 11.98 -0.84
N MET A 31 -4.62 10.85 -1.09
CA MET A 31 -6.08 10.76 -1.21
C MET A 31 -6.78 10.91 0.13
N ALA A 32 -6.26 10.31 1.20
CA ALA A 32 -6.80 10.50 2.53
C ALA A 32 -6.58 11.94 3.05
N MET A 33 -5.51 12.60 2.61
CA MET A 33 -5.14 13.97 3.02
C MET A 33 -5.77 15.08 2.17
N GLY A 34 -6.49 14.73 1.08
CA GLY A 34 -7.16 15.71 0.22
C GLY A 34 -6.24 16.46 -0.76
N CYS A 35 -5.05 15.91 -1.04
CA CYS A 35 -4.08 16.46 -1.99
C CYS A 35 -3.76 15.51 -3.16
N PHE A 36 -4.63 14.52 -3.41
CA PHE A 36 -4.48 13.55 -4.49
C PHE A 36 -4.60 14.18 -5.87
N HIS A 37 -3.71 13.77 -6.77
CA HIS A 37 -3.75 14.15 -8.17
C HIS A 37 -3.86 12.89 -9.04
N PRO A 38 -4.99 12.66 -9.76
CA PRO A 38 -5.25 11.40 -10.47
C PRO A 38 -4.18 10.92 -11.47
N LEU A 39 -3.39 11.84 -12.02
CA LEU A 39 -2.32 11.51 -12.98
C LEU A 39 -0.91 11.40 -12.35
N GLN A 40 -0.74 11.84 -11.11
CA GLN A 40 0.58 12.02 -10.48
C GLN A 40 0.72 11.30 -9.13
N SER A 41 -0.40 10.94 -8.52
CA SER A 41 -0.48 10.22 -7.25
C SER A 41 -0.94 8.79 -7.47
N ASP A 42 -0.33 7.87 -6.75
CA ASP A 42 -0.83 6.53 -6.47
C ASP A 42 -1.99 6.56 -5.45
N ILE A 43 -2.64 5.41 -5.29
CA ILE A 43 -3.70 5.19 -4.30
C ILE A 43 -3.11 4.27 -3.21
N ASP A 44 -2.79 4.87 -2.06
CA ASP A 44 -2.17 4.16 -0.94
C ASP A 44 -3.16 3.42 -0.04
N ILE A 45 -3.03 2.10 0.06
CA ILE A 45 -3.95 1.24 0.82
C ILE A 45 -3.16 0.28 1.73
N LEU A 46 -3.52 0.24 3.01
CA LEU A 46 -3.11 -0.82 3.91
C LEU A 46 -4.27 -1.78 4.14
N VAL A 47 -4.06 -3.06 3.86
CA VAL A 47 -5.01 -4.14 4.10
C VAL A 47 -4.59 -4.91 5.35
N VAL A 48 -5.52 -5.11 6.27
CA VAL A 48 -5.28 -5.89 7.48
C VAL A 48 -6.07 -7.19 7.41
N CYS A 49 -5.35 -8.30 7.57
CA CYS A 49 -5.91 -9.64 7.58
C CYS A 49 -5.76 -10.29 8.97
N ARG A 50 -6.70 -11.15 9.35
CA ARG A 50 -6.59 -11.95 10.57
C ARG A 50 -5.57 -13.07 10.42
N GLU A 51 -5.49 -13.64 9.22
CA GLU A 51 -4.61 -14.75 8.89
C GLU A 51 -4.04 -14.61 7.47
N LYS A 52 -2.88 -15.22 7.27
CA LYS A 52 -2.19 -15.23 5.97
C LYS A 52 -3.01 -16.00 4.94
N ARG A 53 -3.03 -15.50 3.71
CA ARG A 53 -3.60 -16.18 2.54
C ARG A 53 -2.50 -16.80 1.68
N SER A 54 -2.91 -17.66 0.75
CA SER A 54 -1.95 -18.37 -0.08
C SER A 54 -1.32 -17.45 -1.12
N SER A 55 -0.18 -17.86 -1.67
CA SER A 55 0.48 -17.17 -2.78
C SER A 55 -0.44 -16.98 -3.97
N GLU A 56 -1.31 -17.95 -4.23
CA GLU A 56 -2.27 -17.93 -5.34
C GLU A 56 -3.33 -16.85 -5.13
N THR A 57 -3.83 -16.67 -3.91
CA THR A 57 -4.78 -15.59 -3.58
C THR A 57 -4.14 -14.22 -3.78
N TYR A 58 -2.94 -14.00 -3.23
CA TYR A 58 -2.24 -12.73 -3.39
C TYR A 58 -1.88 -12.44 -4.85
N ARG A 59 -1.52 -13.47 -5.60
CA ARG A 59 -1.30 -13.38 -7.03
C ARG A 59 -2.56 -12.99 -7.78
N GLY A 60 -3.69 -13.63 -7.47
CA GLY A 60 -5.00 -13.29 -8.04
C GLY A 60 -5.38 -11.84 -7.77
N ILE A 61 -5.13 -11.34 -6.56
CA ILE A 61 -5.34 -9.93 -6.21
C ILE A 61 -4.46 -9.02 -7.09
N ALA A 62 -3.17 -9.31 -7.23
CA ALA A 62 -2.27 -8.52 -8.09
C ALA A 62 -2.78 -8.45 -9.54
N ASP A 63 -3.20 -9.58 -10.10
CA ASP A 63 -3.72 -9.65 -11.47
C ASP A 63 -5.02 -8.84 -11.62
N GLN A 64 -5.89 -8.82 -10.62
CA GLN A 64 -7.12 -8.02 -10.63
C GLN A 64 -6.84 -6.52 -10.46
N LEU A 65 -5.87 -6.14 -9.62
CA LEU A 65 -5.42 -4.74 -9.48
C LEU A 65 -4.89 -4.21 -10.82
N ILE A 66 -4.05 -4.98 -11.51
CA ILE A 66 -3.54 -4.64 -12.84
C ILE A 66 -4.69 -4.41 -13.83
N ARG A 67 -5.71 -5.28 -13.84
CA ARG A 67 -6.89 -5.11 -14.71
C ARG A 67 -7.64 -3.81 -14.42
N ILE A 68 -7.80 -3.45 -13.14
CA ILE A 68 -8.43 -2.17 -12.77
C ILE A 68 -7.59 -1.00 -13.29
N GLU A 69 -6.28 -1.04 -13.09
CA GLU A 69 -5.39 0.01 -13.57
C GLU A 69 -5.46 0.18 -15.10
N ASP A 70 -5.49 -0.91 -15.85
CA ASP A 70 -5.59 -0.91 -17.31
C ASP A 70 -6.94 -0.36 -17.78
N GLU A 71 -8.05 -0.84 -17.20
CA GLU A 71 -9.40 -0.41 -17.59
C GLU A 71 -9.66 1.06 -17.23
N MET A 72 -9.16 1.51 -16.08
CA MET A 72 -9.39 2.86 -15.56
C MET A 72 -8.27 3.85 -15.94
N HIS A 73 -7.25 3.38 -16.66
CA HIS A 73 -6.09 4.16 -17.12
C HIS A 73 -5.34 4.85 -15.97
N LEU A 74 -5.05 4.10 -14.91
CA LEU A 74 -4.35 4.58 -13.72
C LEU A 74 -2.83 4.53 -13.93
N SER A 75 -2.21 5.66 -14.28
CA SER A 75 -0.78 5.72 -14.59
C SER A 75 0.10 5.31 -13.41
N LYS A 76 -0.14 5.91 -12.25
CA LYS A 76 0.56 5.61 -10.99
C LYS A 76 0.01 4.39 -10.28
N GLY A 77 -1.27 4.09 -10.48
CA GLY A 77 -1.86 2.85 -9.99
C GLY A 77 -2.03 2.81 -8.47
N PHE A 78 -1.90 1.62 -7.91
CA PHE A 78 -2.05 1.36 -6.48
C PHE A 78 -0.71 1.14 -5.78
N GLU A 79 -0.64 1.54 -4.52
CA GLU A 79 0.40 1.18 -3.55
C GLU A 79 -0.32 0.43 -2.42
N ILE A 80 -0.23 -0.91 -2.39
CA ILE A 80 -0.98 -1.74 -1.44
C ILE A 80 -0.07 -2.67 -0.66
N SER A 81 -0.15 -2.61 0.67
CA SER A 81 0.54 -3.54 1.58
C SER A 81 -0.44 -4.29 2.46
N PHE A 82 -0.16 -5.57 2.69
CA PHE A 82 -0.98 -6.46 3.52
C PHE A 82 -0.23 -6.84 4.78
N VAL A 83 -0.86 -6.68 5.92
CA VAL A 83 -0.29 -7.06 7.22
C VAL A 83 -1.27 -7.90 8.02
N LEU A 84 -0.74 -8.68 8.96
CA LEU A 84 -1.58 -9.40 9.91
C LEU A 84 -1.98 -8.49 11.07
N GLU A 85 -3.21 -8.65 11.55
CA GLU A 85 -3.71 -7.97 12.75
C GLU A 85 -2.84 -8.27 13.97
N SER A 86 -2.28 -9.47 14.08
CA SER A 86 -1.32 -9.83 15.13
C SER A 86 -0.06 -8.96 15.08
N ALA A 87 0.51 -8.71 13.90
CA ALA A 87 1.70 -7.86 13.76
C ALA A 87 1.45 -6.43 14.28
N ILE A 88 0.25 -5.89 14.05
CA ILE A 88 -0.16 -4.57 14.56
C ILE A 88 -0.36 -4.60 16.07
N THR A 89 -1.13 -5.57 16.57
CA THR A 89 -1.53 -5.64 17.99
C THR A 89 -0.37 -6.01 18.91
N GLU A 90 0.60 -6.77 18.42
CA GLU A 90 1.86 -7.10 19.11
C GLU A 90 2.92 -5.99 18.97
N GLY A 91 2.70 -5.01 18.09
CA GLY A 91 3.63 -3.89 17.87
C GLY A 91 4.96 -4.30 17.25
N ARG A 92 4.95 -5.26 16.32
CA ARG A 92 6.17 -5.80 15.69
C ARG A 92 6.85 -4.76 14.79
N TYR A 93 8.17 -4.63 14.96
CA TYR A 93 9.02 -3.76 14.16
C TYR A 93 10.40 -4.42 13.90
N PRO A 94 10.92 -4.39 12.66
CA PRO A 94 10.23 -3.99 11.43
C PRO A 94 8.95 -4.81 11.22
N THR A 95 7.95 -4.24 10.55
CA THR A 95 6.60 -4.83 10.56
C THR A 95 6.52 -5.91 9.47
N PRO A 96 6.18 -7.17 9.82
CA PRO A 96 5.98 -8.21 8.83
C PRO A 96 4.83 -7.86 7.87
N PHE A 97 5.04 -8.07 6.57
CA PHE A 97 4.00 -7.92 5.56
C PHE A 97 3.85 -9.20 4.73
N GLU A 98 2.61 -9.52 4.37
CA GLU A 98 2.28 -10.77 3.71
C GLU A 98 2.30 -10.67 2.19
N PHE A 99 1.98 -9.48 1.67
CA PHE A 99 1.90 -9.18 0.25
C PHE A 99 2.02 -7.68 0.03
N HIS A 100 2.71 -7.30 -1.03
CA HIS A 100 2.85 -5.92 -1.46
C HIS A 100 2.71 -5.80 -2.98
N TYR A 101 2.00 -4.76 -3.41
CA TYR A 101 1.83 -4.39 -4.81
C TYR A 101 2.06 -2.90 -4.98
N SER A 102 2.83 -2.54 -6.01
CA SER A 102 3.10 -1.16 -6.38
C SER A 102 3.36 -1.03 -7.87
N ALA A 103 3.39 0.20 -8.37
CA ALA A 103 3.82 0.49 -9.74
C ALA A 103 5.21 -0.08 -10.06
N TYR A 104 6.10 -0.14 -9.07
CA TYR A 104 7.45 -0.72 -9.21
C TYR A 104 7.39 -2.24 -9.44
N HIS A 105 6.46 -2.94 -8.80
CA HIS A 105 6.29 -4.39 -8.93
C HIS A 105 5.39 -4.81 -10.09
N ARG A 106 4.57 -3.90 -10.62
CA ARG A 106 3.56 -4.16 -11.65
C ARG A 106 4.09 -4.97 -12.85
N GLU A 107 5.21 -4.56 -13.44
CA GLU A 107 5.77 -5.27 -14.60
C GLU A 107 6.36 -6.65 -14.23
N LYS A 108 6.85 -6.82 -13.00
CA LYS A 108 7.30 -8.14 -12.52
C LYS A 108 6.10 -9.09 -12.40
N TYR A 109 4.98 -8.61 -11.88
CA TYR A 109 3.73 -9.35 -11.86
C TYR A 109 3.26 -9.70 -13.28
N ARG A 110 3.25 -8.76 -14.23
CA ARG A 110 2.83 -9.06 -15.62
C ARG A 110 3.67 -10.13 -16.30
N ASN A 111 4.98 -10.08 -16.12
CA ASN A 111 5.92 -10.85 -16.94
C ASN A 111 6.39 -12.16 -16.29
N ASN A 112 6.17 -12.34 -14.99
CA ASN A 112 6.57 -13.56 -14.28
C ASN A 112 5.39 -14.12 -13.46
N PRO A 113 4.80 -15.26 -13.85
CA PRO A 113 3.67 -15.86 -13.14
C PRO A 113 4.02 -16.30 -11.71
N ASP A 114 5.29 -16.62 -11.44
CA ASP A 114 5.77 -17.09 -10.14
C ASP A 114 6.23 -15.95 -9.22
N TYR A 115 6.18 -14.70 -9.70
CA TYR A 115 6.58 -13.54 -8.90
C TYR A 115 5.54 -13.21 -7.82
N LEU A 116 6.03 -13.02 -6.60
CA LEU A 116 5.27 -12.53 -5.45
C LEU A 116 6.19 -11.68 -4.57
N CYS A 117 5.76 -10.46 -4.25
CA CYS A 117 6.39 -9.61 -3.24
C CYS A 117 5.63 -9.75 -1.92
N GLY A 118 6.27 -10.32 -0.89
CA GLY A 118 5.62 -10.62 0.39
C GLY A 118 6.35 -11.69 1.19
N GLY A 119 6.09 -11.71 2.51
CA GLY A 119 6.66 -12.69 3.43
C GLY A 119 7.95 -12.24 4.13
N ASP A 120 8.29 -10.96 4.03
CA ASP A 120 9.44 -10.33 4.67
C ASP A 120 9.00 -9.27 5.70
N ASP A 121 9.97 -8.66 6.40
CA ASP A 121 9.73 -7.54 7.30
C ASP A 121 10.05 -6.21 6.60
N ASP A 122 9.19 -5.21 6.78
CA ASP A 122 9.36 -3.87 6.18
C ASP A 122 9.40 -2.78 7.27
N PRO A 123 10.50 -2.01 7.39
CA PRO A 123 10.60 -0.91 8.34
C PRO A 123 9.68 0.27 7.99
N ASN A 124 9.17 0.37 6.76
CA ASN A 124 8.40 1.52 6.28
C ASN A 124 6.89 1.41 6.53
N VAL A 125 6.36 0.20 6.71
CA VAL A 125 4.95 -0.02 7.06
C VAL A 125 4.53 0.76 8.32
N VAL A 126 5.46 0.99 9.27
CA VAL A 126 5.20 1.78 10.47
C VAL A 126 4.80 3.23 10.15
N ALA A 127 5.36 3.83 9.09
CA ALA A 127 5.01 5.17 8.66
C ALA A 127 3.60 5.21 8.05
N HIS A 128 3.24 4.22 7.23
CA HIS A 128 1.88 4.08 6.71
C HIS A 128 0.86 3.95 7.85
N MET A 129 1.13 3.10 8.84
CA MET A 129 0.27 2.95 10.03
C MET A 129 0.15 4.26 10.82
N ALA A 130 1.22 5.04 10.95
CA ALA A 130 1.19 6.34 11.62
C ALA A 130 0.28 7.33 10.87
N VAL A 131 0.39 7.40 9.53
CA VAL A 131 -0.48 8.25 8.69
C VAL A 131 -1.93 7.79 8.80
N ILE A 132 -2.20 6.48 8.73
CA ILE A 132 -3.55 5.93 8.90
C ILE A 132 -4.12 6.33 10.26
N TYR A 133 -3.34 6.17 11.33
CA TYR A 133 -3.79 6.51 12.67
C TYR A 133 -4.23 7.97 12.78
N GLU A 134 -3.49 8.89 12.16
CA GLU A 134 -3.74 10.33 12.27
C GLU A 134 -4.76 10.87 11.26
N ARG A 135 -4.75 10.38 10.02
CA ARG A 135 -5.44 10.98 8.87
C ARG A 135 -6.06 9.95 7.92
N GLY A 136 -5.97 8.66 8.21
CA GLY A 136 -6.50 7.61 7.34
C GLY A 136 -8.03 7.60 7.26
N ILE A 137 -8.53 6.98 6.19
CA ILE A 137 -9.96 6.74 5.98
C ILE A 137 -10.22 5.24 6.06
N VAL A 138 -11.24 4.86 6.84
CA VAL A 138 -11.74 3.48 6.86
C VAL A 138 -12.54 3.25 5.58
N LEU A 139 -12.05 2.38 4.70
CA LEU A 139 -12.79 1.93 3.53
C LEU A 139 -13.68 0.73 3.85
N TYR A 140 -13.19 -0.16 4.71
CA TYR A 140 -13.93 -1.32 5.20
C TYR A 140 -13.38 -1.80 6.55
N GLY A 141 -14.24 -2.43 7.37
CA GLY A 141 -13.82 -3.15 8.57
C GLY A 141 -13.73 -2.32 9.85
N LYS A 142 -12.80 -2.67 10.72
CA LYS A 142 -12.68 -2.09 12.07
C LYS A 142 -12.38 -0.58 12.02
N PRO A 143 -12.89 0.23 12.97
CA PRO A 143 -12.45 1.62 13.11
C PRO A 143 -10.95 1.72 13.37
N ILE A 144 -10.26 2.69 12.76
CA ILE A 144 -8.80 2.89 12.91
C ILE A 144 -8.35 2.86 14.37
N LYS A 145 -9.01 3.65 15.23
CA LYS A 145 -8.65 3.77 16.66
C LYS A 145 -8.97 2.53 17.51
N LYS A 146 -9.61 1.50 16.94
CA LYS A 146 -9.83 0.21 17.59
C LYS A 146 -8.76 -0.83 17.25
N LEU A 147 -7.97 -0.59 16.20
CA LEU A 147 -6.97 -1.52 15.71
C LEU A 147 -5.55 -0.95 15.84
N PHE A 148 -5.35 0.27 15.36
CA PHE A 148 -4.03 0.92 15.36
C PHE A 148 -3.79 1.69 16.66
N GLN A 149 -2.53 1.76 17.06
CA GLN A 149 -2.04 2.57 18.17
C GLN A 149 -1.13 3.68 17.63
N PRO A 150 -0.91 4.77 18.40
CA PRO A 150 0.12 5.74 18.04
C PRO A 150 1.47 5.05 17.81
N ALA A 151 2.07 5.29 16.64
CA ALA A 151 3.33 4.66 16.28
C ALA A 151 4.49 5.19 17.15
N ASN A 152 5.51 4.35 17.36
CA ASN A 152 6.75 4.80 17.97
C ASN A 152 7.45 5.81 17.05
N ARG A 153 7.71 7.01 17.58
CA ARG A 153 8.30 8.13 16.84
C ARG A 153 9.67 7.80 16.26
N GLU A 154 10.50 7.04 16.97
CA GLU A 154 11.85 6.68 16.50
C GLU A 154 11.78 5.78 15.26
N HIS A 155 10.85 4.81 15.26
CA HIS A 155 10.63 3.93 14.10
C HIS A 155 10.11 4.71 12.88
N VAL A 156 9.21 5.68 13.10
CA VAL A 156 8.71 6.55 12.01
C VAL A 156 9.83 7.42 11.45
N ILE A 157 10.68 8.00 12.30
CA ILE A 157 11.85 8.79 11.84
C ILE A 157 12.81 7.91 11.04
N HIS A 158 13.07 6.69 11.51
CA HIS A 158 13.94 5.74 10.81
C HIS A 158 13.40 5.40 9.41
N SER A 159 12.09 5.12 9.31
CA SER A 159 11.43 4.90 8.02
C SER A 159 11.57 6.10 7.07
N ILE A 160 11.21 7.31 7.53
CA ILE A 160 11.31 8.52 6.71
C ILE A 160 12.75 8.78 6.25
N ALA A 161 13.73 8.55 7.12
CA ALA A 161 15.14 8.72 6.78
C ALA A 161 15.61 7.68 5.74
N SER A 162 15.12 6.44 5.84
CA SER A 162 15.40 5.39 4.87
C SER A 162 14.84 5.74 3.49
N ASP A 163 13.58 6.14 3.42
CA ASP A 163 12.92 6.53 2.16
C ASP A 163 13.61 7.73 1.50
N ALA A 164 14.01 8.72 2.29
CA ALA A 164 14.75 9.87 1.78
C ALA A 164 16.11 9.48 1.19
N ASN A 165 16.83 8.55 1.82
CA ASN A 165 18.11 8.06 1.29
C ASN A 165 17.92 7.25 0.00
N SER A 166 16.93 6.35 -0.03
CA SER A 166 16.61 5.57 -1.23
C SER A 166 16.20 6.47 -2.40
N ALA A 167 15.41 7.52 -2.16
CA ALA A 167 15.04 8.49 -3.18
C ALA A 167 16.27 9.27 -3.72
N LEU A 168 17.23 9.62 -2.86
CA LEU A 168 18.47 10.29 -3.29
C LEU A 168 19.35 9.37 -4.15
N GLU A 169 19.43 8.10 -3.82
CA GLU A 169 20.15 7.09 -4.60
C GLU A 169 19.49 6.87 -5.97
N GLU A 170 18.16 6.75 -6.02
CA GLU A 170 17.42 6.63 -7.28
C GLU A 170 17.56 7.87 -8.19
N ILE A 171 17.60 9.08 -7.61
CA ILE A 171 17.86 10.32 -8.37
C ILE A 171 19.28 10.32 -8.94
N ALA A 172 20.25 9.82 -8.19
CA ALA A 172 21.63 9.70 -8.65
C ALA A 172 21.77 8.68 -9.80
N GLU A 173 20.97 7.61 -9.79
CA GLU A 173 20.96 6.57 -10.81
C GLU A 173 20.07 6.90 -12.04
N ASN A 174 19.05 7.74 -11.88
CA ASN A 174 18.14 8.19 -12.96
C ASN A 174 17.95 9.74 -12.96
N PRO A 175 18.93 10.51 -13.47
CA PRO A 175 18.94 11.97 -13.37
C PRO A 175 17.88 12.72 -14.22
N VAL A 176 17.03 12.04 -14.98
CA VAL A 176 16.20 12.68 -16.05
C VAL A 176 14.81 13.14 -15.59
N TYR A 177 14.37 12.90 -14.34
CA TYR A 177 13.01 13.29 -13.92
C TYR A 177 12.88 14.47 -12.94
N TYR A 178 13.99 15.04 -12.43
CA TYR A 178 13.90 16.08 -11.39
C TYR A 178 14.38 17.48 -11.77
N ALA A 179 14.65 17.74 -13.05
CA ALA A 179 14.90 19.09 -13.55
C ALA A 179 13.77 19.57 -14.46
N GLN A 180 12.64 19.96 -13.88
CA GLN A 180 11.85 21.07 -14.43
C GLN A 180 11.97 22.27 -13.49
N THR A 181 13.12 22.94 -13.54
CA THR A 181 13.19 24.35 -13.19
C THR A 181 12.84 25.16 -14.42
N ASN A 182 11.80 25.98 -14.27
CA ASN A 182 11.32 26.98 -15.22
C ASN A 182 12.44 27.63 -16.03
N SER A 183 12.24 27.74 -17.34
CA SER A 183 12.87 28.74 -18.21
C SER A 183 11.78 29.42 -19.01
#